data_AF-A0A3C1BJE8-F1
#
_entry.id   AF-A0A3C1BJE8-F1
#
_cell.length_a   1.000
_cell.length_b   1.000
_cell.length_c   1.000
_cell.angle_alpha   90.00
_cell.angle_beta   90.00
_cell.angle_gamma   90.00
#
_symmetry.space_group_name_H-M   'P 1'
#
loop_
_entity.id
_entity.type
_entity.pdbx_description
1 polymer ?
#
loop_
_entity_poly.entity_id
_entity_poly.type
_entity_poly.pdbx_seq_one_letter_code
_entity_poly.pdbx_strand_id
1 'polypeptide(L)'
;MKIIFLILLASLPAFVFAQDGKYTVQGTIGAYNAPAKVYLRYRLNGKVNTDSVILKDGKFQLTGTVSTGPINGFLILNAKGSGPIYDGFNHYKGKNFTIIGVSLDQPAGRKAWLDAIRKDGLSWTQVSDLKGWDSKTVALYTVRGIPQNFLLDPNGKIIAKNLRGDDLEDKLEELFGKI
;
A
#
# COMPACT_ATOMS: atom_id res chain seq x y z
N MET A 1 8.96 19.69 21.06
CA MET A 1 8.38 19.30 19.76
C MET A 1 9.30 19.82 18.65
N LYS A 2 10.09 18.97 18.01
CA LYS A 2 11.03 19.41 16.95
C LYS A 2 10.31 19.33 15.60
N ILE A 3 9.90 20.49 15.08
CA ILE A 3 9.31 20.60 13.75
C ILE A 3 10.48 20.65 12.75
N ILE A 4 10.64 19.60 11.95
CA ILE A 4 11.67 19.52 10.90
C ILE A 4 11.07 20.12 9.63
N PHE A 5 11.65 21.22 9.14
CA PHE A 5 11.26 21.86 7.89
C PHE A 5 11.67 21.00 6.69
N LEU A 6 10.70 20.67 5.83
CA LEU A 6 10.94 20.08 4.51
C LEU A 6 11.18 21.23 3.53
N ILE A 7 12.44 21.45 3.10
CA ILE A 7 12.75 22.45 2.07
C ILE A 7 12.44 21.83 0.71
N LEU A 8 11.28 22.21 0.14
CA LEU A 8 10.88 21.83 -1.21
C LEU A 8 11.47 22.84 -2.20
N LEU A 9 12.61 22.53 -2.81
CA LEU A 9 13.17 23.35 -3.88
C LEU A 9 12.54 22.94 -5.22
N ALA A 10 11.44 23.59 -5.59
CA ALA A 10 10.86 23.47 -6.94
C ALA A 10 11.55 24.46 -7.87
N SER A 11 12.62 24.05 -8.56
CA SER A 11 13.13 24.80 -9.71
C SER A 11 12.17 24.61 -10.89
N LEU A 12 11.51 25.68 -11.31
CA LEU A 12 10.72 25.71 -12.54
C LEU A 12 11.65 25.95 -13.74
N PRO A 13 11.75 25.03 -14.72
CA PRO A 13 12.26 25.38 -16.04
C PRO A 13 11.19 26.17 -16.79
N ALA A 14 11.61 27.27 -17.41
CA ALA A 14 10.81 28.07 -18.32
C ALA A 14 10.19 27.22 -19.44
N PHE A 15 8.97 27.60 -19.84
CA PHE A 15 8.15 26.92 -20.85
C PHE A 15 8.92 26.62 -22.16
N VAL A 16 9.11 25.33 -22.43
CA VAL A 16 9.26 24.79 -23.79
C VAL A 16 8.21 23.69 -23.93
N PHE A 17 7.33 23.82 -24.92
CA PHE A 17 6.27 22.87 -25.23
C PHE A 17 6.87 21.54 -25.72
N ALA A 18 7.12 20.63 -24.79
CA ALA A 18 7.09 19.18 -24.92
C ALA A 18 7.43 18.58 -23.54
N GLN A 19 6.46 18.63 -22.61
CA GLN A 19 6.59 17.87 -21.37
C GLN A 19 6.14 16.44 -21.68
N ASP A 20 7.06 15.49 -21.80
CA ASP A 20 6.77 14.05 -21.84
C ASP A 20 6.09 13.52 -20.55
N GLY A 21 5.53 14.42 -19.74
CA GLY A 21 4.91 14.10 -18.46
C GLY A 21 5.89 13.61 -17.40
N LYS A 22 7.20 13.57 -17.65
CA LYS A 22 8.15 12.96 -16.71
C LYS A 22 8.34 13.85 -15.47
N TYR A 23 8.21 13.27 -14.29
CA TYR A 23 8.54 13.94 -13.02
C TYR A 23 9.67 13.21 -12.29
N THR A 24 10.43 13.98 -11.52
CA THR A 24 11.39 13.50 -10.52
C THR A 24 11.10 14.21 -9.21
N VAL A 25 10.80 13.45 -8.15
CA VAL A 25 10.65 13.96 -6.79
C VAL A 25 11.79 13.38 -5.95
N GLN A 26 12.69 14.23 -5.49
CA GLN A 26 13.87 13.81 -4.72
C GLN A 26 14.12 14.74 -3.54
N GLY A 27 14.78 14.23 -2.52
CA GLY A 27 15.09 15.01 -1.34
C GLY A 27 15.92 14.24 -0.32
N THR A 28 16.16 14.89 0.82
CA THR A 28 16.79 14.30 1.98
C THR A 28 15.92 14.56 3.21
N ILE A 29 15.65 13.52 3.99
CA ILE A 29 14.85 13.59 5.21
C ILE A 29 15.51 12.77 6.30
N GLY A 30 15.99 13.46 7.35
CA GLY A 30 16.67 12.84 8.49
C GLY A 30 17.87 11.98 8.09
N ALA A 31 18.25 11.04 8.96
CA ALA A 31 19.26 10.01 8.72
C ALA A 31 18.61 8.62 8.63
N TYR A 32 17.42 8.55 8.01
CA TYR A 32 16.66 7.31 7.88
C TYR A 32 17.29 6.38 6.85
N ASN A 33 17.28 5.08 7.15
CA ASN A 33 17.74 4.01 6.26
C ASN A 33 16.63 2.97 6.11
N ALA A 34 16.87 1.92 5.32
CA ALA A 34 15.98 0.77 5.30
C ALA A 34 15.65 0.31 6.75
N PRO A 35 14.38 0.02 7.07
CA PRO A 35 13.25 -0.17 6.15
C PRO A 35 12.51 1.12 5.75
N ALA A 36 12.84 2.29 6.30
CA ALA A 36 12.08 3.53 6.11
C ALA A 36 11.80 3.85 4.63
N LYS A 37 10.57 4.27 4.33
CA LYS A 37 10.11 4.58 2.97
C LYS A 37 9.52 5.98 2.88
N VAL A 38 9.68 6.62 1.72
CA VAL A 38 8.90 7.78 1.31
C VAL A 38 7.85 7.32 0.30
N TYR A 39 6.59 7.69 0.55
CA TYR A 39 5.47 7.47 -0.37
C TYR A 39 5.10 8.77 -1.07
N LEU A 40 4.90 8.73 -2.38
CA LEU A 40 4.29 9.81 -3.14
C LEU A 40 2.85 9.43 -3.46
N ARG A 41 1.90 10.14 -2.84
CA ARG A 41 0.47 9.93 -3.07
C ARG A 41 -0.09 11.07 -3.90
N TYR A 42 -0.71 10.74 -5.03
CA TYR A 42 -1.22 11.74 -5.98
C TYR A 42 -2.52 11.28 -6.62
N ARG A 43 -3.29 12.23 -7.18
CA ARG A 43 -4.55 11.92 -7.88
C ARG A 43 -4.38 12.14 -9.39
N LEU A 44 -4.64 11.09 -10.16
CA LEU A 44 -4.63 11.11 -11.63
C LEU A 44 -5.95 10.56 -12.14
N ASN A 45 -6.66 11.29 -13.02
CA ASN A 45 -7.95 10.89 -13.58
C ASN A 45 -8.97 10.43 -12.51
N GLY A 46 -9.03 11.16 -11.39
CA GLY A 46 -9.91 10.83 -10.25
C GLY A 46 -9.44 9.64 -9.40
N LYS A 47 -8.44 8.86 -9.83
CA LYS A 47 -7.87 7.75 -9.09
C LYS A 47 -6.69 8.20 -8.22
N VAL A 48 -6.63 7.70 -6.99
CA VAL A 48 -5.47 7.88 -6.11
C VAL A 48 -4.40 6.85 -6.47
N ASN A 49 -3.18 7.32 -6.71
CA ASN A 49 -1.99 6.52 -6.97
C ASN A 49 -0.98 6.70 -5.83
N THR A 50 -0.11 5.72 -5.64
CA THR A 50 0.88 5.72 -4.57
C THR A 50 2.14 5.01 -5.03
N ASP A 51 3.23 5.76 -5.13
CA ASP A 51 4.59 5.24 -5.38
C ASP A 51 5.37 5.21 -4.07
N SER A 52 6.46 4.44 -4.01
CA SER A 52 7.31 4.40 -2.82
C SER A 52 8.77 4.15 -3.15
N VAL A 53 9.66 4.60 -2.26
CA VAL A 53 11.10 4.34 -2.34
C VAL A 53 11.66 4.19 -0.93
N ILE A 54 12.58 3.24 -0.76
CA ILE A 54 13.32 3.04 0.50
C ILE A 54 14.37 4.14 0.63
N LEU A 55 14.46 4.73 1.82
CA LEU A 55 15.46 5.72 2.16
C LEU A 55 16.84 5.09 2.30
N LYS A 56 17.86 5.76 1.76
CA LYS A 56 19.28 5.43 1.93
C LYS A 56 20.00 6.67 2.41
N ASP A 57 20.45 6.67 3.66
CA ASP A 57 21.04 7.82 4.36
C ASP A 57 20.19 9.09 4.24
N GLY A 58 18.88 8.93 4.47
CA GLY A 58 17.86 9.97 4.36
C GLY A 58 17.53 10.38 2.92
N LYS A 59 18.25 9.88 1.91
CA LYS A 59 18.07 10.26 0.50
C LYS A 59 17.00 9.39 -0.15
N PHE A 60 16.19 10.03 -0.98
CA PHE A 60 15.19 9.38 -1.79
C PHE A 60 15.08 10.03 -3.17
N GLN A 61 14.68 9.24 -4.17
CA GLN A 61 14.35 9.70 -5.51
C GLN A 61 13.22 8.84 -6.06
N LEU A 62 12.15 9.51 -6.51
CA LEU A 62 10.99 8.92 -7.17
C LEU A 62 10.90 9.51 -8.57
N THR A 63 10.70 8.67 -9.58
CA THR A 63 10.49 9.11 -10.96
C THR A 63 9.20 8.50 -11.51
N GLY A 64 8.54 9.21 -12.41
CA GLY A 64 7.32 8.72 -13.03
C GLY A 64 6.87 9.59 -14.20
N THR A 65 5.70 9.29 -14.76
CA THR A 65 5.10 10.03 -15.86
C THR A 65 3.65 10.42 -15.57
N VAL A 66 3.27 11.64 -15.95
CA VAL A 66 1.93 12.21 -15.83
C VAL A 66 1.53 12.80 -17.17
N SER A 67 0.55 12.18 -17.82
CA SER A 67 0.12 12.56 -19.17
C SER A 67 -0.85 13.75 -19.20
N THR A 68 -1.24 14.28 -18.04
CA THR A 68 -2.31 15.29 -17.94
C THR A 68 -1.99 16.33 -16.87
N GLY A 69 -1.70 17.56 -17.28
CA GLY A 69 -1.71 18.78 -16.45
C GLY A 69 -0.94 18.76 -15.11
N PRO A 70 -0.98 19.85 -14.33
CA PRO A 70 -0.47 19.85 -12.98
C PRO A 70 -1.33 18.92 -12.10
N ILE A 71 -0.70 17.96 -11.44
CA ILE A 71 -1.34 17.06 -10.48
C ILE A 71 -0.95 17.43 -9.04
N ASN A 72 -1.93 17.41 -8.14
CA ASN A 72 -1.65 17.55 -6.72
C ASN A 72 -1.20 16.20 -6.14
N GLY A 73 -0.07 16.21 -5.43
CA GLY A 73 0.45 15.08 -4.69
C GLY A 73 1.09 15.51 -3.38
N PHE A 74 1.27 14.57 -2.46
CA PHE A 74 1.94 14.79 -1.19
C PHE A 74 2.88 13.62 -0.87
N LEU A 75 3.95 13.95 -0.13
CA LEU A 75 4.91 12.98 0.37
C LEU A 75 4.52 12.54 1.78
N ILE A 76 4.67 11.26 2.06
CA ILE A 76 4.49 10.67 3.38
C ILE A 76 5.78 9.93 3.73
N LEU A 77 6.41 10.30 4.84
CA LEU A 77 7.49 9.49 5.43
C LEU A 77 6.85 8.39 6.27
N ASN A 78 7.17 7.14 5.97
CA ASN A 78 7.02 6.05 6.91
C ASN A 78 8.40 5.62 7.40
N ALA A 79 8.75 6.01 8.63
CA ALA A 79 10.02 5.67 9.25
C ALA A 79 10.21 4.15 9.48
N LYS A 80 9.12 3.39 9.58
CA LYS A 80 9.13 1.95 9.81
C LYS A 80 9.10 1.12 8.51
N GLY A 81 8.79 1.74 7.36
CA GLY A 81 8.88 1.09 6.04
C GLY A 81 7.69 0.23 5.63
N SER A 82 6.63 0.22 6.43
CA SER A 82 5.40 -0.54 6.30
C SER A 82 4.35 0.17 5.43
N GLY A 83 4.21 -0.24 4.17
CA GLY A 83 3.17 0.28 3.29
C GLY A 83 1.83 -0.43 3.44
N PRO A 84 0.94 -0.33 2.42
CA PRO A 84 -0.30 -1.11 2.38
C PRO A 84 -0.01 -2.61 2.58
N ILE A 85 -1.02 -3.40 2.99
CA ILE A 85 -1.00 -4.84 3.34
C ILE A 85 0.08 -5.70 2.65
N TYR A 86 0.38 -5.43 1.38
CA TYR A 86 1.49 -5.99 0.60
C TYR A 86 2.86 -5.93 1.30
N ASP A 87 3.22 -4.80 1.90
CA ASP A 87 4.50 -4.64 2.60
C ASP A 87 4.55 -5.47 3.89
N GLY A 88 3.45 -5.52 4.65
CA GLY A 88 3.32 -6.40 5.81
C GLY A 88 3.46 -7.87 5.42
N PHE A 89 2.83 -8.30 4.31
CA PHE A 89 3.02 -9.65 3.79
C PHE A 89 4.48 -9.95 3.49
N ASN A 90 5.16 -9.14 2.68
CA ASN A 90 6.54 -9.40 2.31
C ASN A 90 7.49 -9.43 3.51
N HIS A 91 7.20 -8.64 4.55
CA HIS A 91 8.04 -8.58 5.73
C HIS A 91 7.87 -9.80 6.67
N TYR A 92 6.64 -10.27 6.86
CA TYR A 92 6.33 -11.35 7.81
C TYR A 92 6.10 -12.71 7.14
N LYS A 93 6.01 -12.80 5.81
CA LYS A 93 5.87 -14.07 5.09
C LYS A 93 6.99 -15.03 5.51
N GLY A 94 6.58 -16.24 5.90
CA GLY A 94 7.51 -17.28 6.37
C GLY A 94 7.78 -17.26 7.88
N LYS A 95 7.35 -16.22 8.61
CA LYS A 95 7.33 -16.19 10.08
C LYS A 95 6.01 -16.72 10.64
N ASN A 96 5.51 -17.86 10.13
CA ASN A 96 4.16 -18.38 10.41
C ASN A 96 3.01 -17.39 10.11
N PHE A 97 3.27 -16.39 9.26
CA PHE A 97 2.29 -15.44 8.78
C PHE A 97 2.05 -15.62 7.28
N THR A 98 0.78 -15.56 6.89
CA THR A 98 0.35 -15.56 5.49
C THR A 98 -0.92 -14.74 5.34
N ILE A 99 -1.25 -14.40 4.10
CA ILE A 99 -2.50 -13.72 3.75
C ILE A 99 -3.30 -14.61 2.80
N ILE A 100 -4.62 -14.67 3.02
CA ILE A 100 -5.57 -15.25 2.09
C ILE A 100 -6.49 -14.13 1.64
N GLY A 101 -6.42 -13.78 0.35
CA GLY A 101 -7.36 -12.87 -0.28
C GLY A 101 -8.64 -13.62 -0.64
N VAL A 102 -9.78 -13.20 -0.09
CA VAL A 102 -11.10 -13.76 -0.43
C VAL A 102 -11.86 -12.74 -1.26
N SER A 103 -12.04 -13.02 -2.55
CA SER A 103 -12.82 -12.16 -3.44
C SER A 103 -14.32 -12.49 -3.36
N LEU A 104 -15.13 -11.44 -3.28
CA LEU A 104 -16.59 -11.48 -3.39
C LEU A 104 -17.07 -11.10 -4.80
N ASP A 105 -16.27 -11.39 -5.83
CA ASP A 105 -16.74 -11.29 -7.21
C ASP A 105 -17.81 -12.35 -7.51
N GLN A 106 -18.63 -12.08 -8.52
CA GLN A 106 -19.59 -13.04 -9.10
C GLN A 106 -18.98 -13.70 -10.35
N PRO A 107 -19.63 -14.72 -10.97
CA PRO A 107 -19.02 -15.41 -12.11
C PRO A 107 -18.65 -14.48 -13.27
N ALA A 108 -19.46 -13.44 -13.50
CA ALA A 108 -19.18 -12.40 -14.50
C ALA A 108 -17.94 -11.54 -14.16
N GLY A 109 -17.60 -11.38 -12.89
CA GLY A 109 -16.44 -10.61 -12.41
C GLY A 109 -15.11 -11.37 -12.40
N ARG A 110 -15.14 -12.70 -12.60
CA ARG A 110 -13.96 -13.57 -12.48
C ARG A 110 -12.76 -13.07 -13.31
N LYS A 111 -13.00 -12.63 -14.54
CA LYS A 111 -11.90 -12.14 -15.40
C LYS A 111 -11.26 -10.88 -14.81
N ALA A 112 -12.07 -9.92 -14.39
CA ALA A 112 -11.60 -8.67 -13.80
C ALA A 112 -10.80 -8.92 -12.52
N TRP A 113 -11.27 -9.84 -11.68
CA TRP A 113 -10.54 -10.28 -10.48
C TRP A 113 -9.16 -10.86 -10.79
N LEU A 114 -9.08 -11.80 -11.74
CA LEU A 114 -7.80 -12.40 -12.13
C LEU A 114 -6.85 -11.38 -12.77
N ASP A 115 -7.37 -10.44 -13.56
CA ASP A 115 -6.59 -9.37 -14.15
C ASP A 115 -6.07 -8.40 -13.07
N ALA A 116 -6.87 -8.09 -12.04
CA ALA A 116 -6.45 -7.29 -10.90
C ALA A 116 -5.34 -7.98 -10.08
N ILE A 117 -5.45 -9.29 -9.82
CA ILE A 117 -4.39 -10.06 -9.16
C ILE A 117 -3.05 -9.91 -9.89
N ARG A 118 -3.07 -10.08 -11.22
CA ARG A 118 -1.86 -9.97 -12.05
C ARG A 118 -1.32 -8.54 -12.07
N LYS A 119 -2.20 -7.56 -12.25
CA LYS A 119 -1.84 -6.14 -12.34
C LYS A 119 -1.24 -5.62 -11.04
N ASP A 120 -1.81 -6.00 -9.91
CA ASP A 120 -1.41 -5.52 -8.59
C ASP A 120 -0.32 -6.41 -7.96
N GLY A 121 0.12 -7.46 -8.66
CA GLY A 121 1.20 -8.35 -8.22
C GLY A 121 0.90 -9.09 -6.92
N LEU A 122 -0.38 -9.41 -6.67
CA LEU A 122 -0.81 -10.03 -5.40
C LEU A 122 -0.33 -11.48 -5.33
N SER A 123 0.79 -11.69 -4.65
CA SER A 123 1.51 -12.98 -4.62
C SER A 123 1.09 -13.93 -3.50
N TRP A 124 0.22 -13.49 -2.59
CA TRP A 124 -0.37 -14.35 -1.57
C TRP A 124 -1.56 -15.15 -2.14
N THR A 125 -2.02 -16.15 -1.40
CA THR A 125 -3.11 -17.04 -1.83
C THR A 125 -4.40 -16.25 -2.08
N GLN A 126 -5.01 -16.46 -3.24
CA GLN A 126 -6.26 -15.82 -3.66
C GLN A 126 -7.33 -16.89 -3.86
N VAL A 127 -8.52 -16.70 -3.28
CA VAL A 127 -9.66 -17.61 -3.39
C VAL A 127 -10.96 -16.85 -3.65
N SER A 128 -11.90 -17.49 -4.33
CA SER A 128 -13.28 -17.02 -4.48
C SER A 128 -14.17 -18.22 -4.79
N ASP A 129 -15.37 -18.25 -4.21
CA ASP A 129 -16.43 -19.18 -4.61
C ASP A 129 -17.34 -18.60 -5.69
N LEU A 130 -17.07 -17.37 -6.13
CA LEU A 130 -17.82 -16.59 -7.11
C LEU A 130 -19.30 -16.38 -6.77
N LYS A 131 -19.66 -16.44 -5.47
CA LYS A 131 -21.04 -16.22 -5.03
C LYS A 131 -21.32 -14.79 -4.56
N GLY A 132 -20.30 -13.94 -4.56
CA GLY A 132 -20.40 -12.59 -4.04
C GLY A 132 -20.95 -12.56 -2.60
N TRP A 133 -21.95 -11.71 -2.37
CA TRP A 133 -22.58 -11.55 -1.05
C TRP A 133 -23.33 -12.80 -0.56
N ASP A 134 -23.67 -13.74 -1.45
CA ASP A 134 -24.32 -15.02 -1.10
C ASP A 134 -23.32 -16.10 -0.64
N SER A 135 -22.02 -15.78 -0.57
CA SER A 135 -21.01 -16.71 -0.06
C SER A 135 -21.27 -17.06 1.41
N LYS A 136 -21.13 -18.35 1.75
CA LYS A 136 -21.19 -18.79 3.16
C LYS A 136 -20.16 -18.06 4.03
N THR A 137 -19.02 -17.67 3.46
CA THR A 137 -17.96 -16.94 4.15
C THR A 137 -18.44 -15.57 4.65
N VAL A 138 -19.29 -14.88 3.88
CA VAL A 138 -19.86 -13.57 4.26
C VAL A 138 -20.68 -13.72 5.54
N ALA A 139 -21.53 -14.74 5.62
CA ALA A 139 -22.33 -15.01 6.82
C ALA A 139 -21.44 -15.43 8.00
N LEU A 140 -20.54 -16.41 7.80
CA LEU A 140 -19.68 -16.96 8.85
C LEU A 140 -18.80 -15.90 9.53
N TYR A 141 -18.25 -14.97 8.74
CA TYR A 141 -17.39 -13.90 9.25
C TYR A 141 -18.14 -12.58 9.51
N THR A 142 -19.46 -12.55 9.26
CA THR A 142 -20.29 -11.35 9.37
C THR A 142 -19.68 -10.17 8.59
N VAL A 143 -19.36 -10.41 7.33
CA VAL A 143 -18.83 -9.36 6.44
C VAL A 143 -19.96 -8.41 6.08
N ARG A 144 -19.81 -7.12 6.43
CA ARG A 144 -20.85 -6.10 6.23
C ARG A 144 -20.49 -5.06 5.17
N GLY A 145 -19.26 -5.11 4.67
CA GLY A 145 -18.73 -4.16 3.71
C GLY A 145 -17.35 -4.61 3.23
N ILE A 146 -16.94 -4.11 2.07
CA ILE A 146 -15.59 -4.29 1.57
C ILE A 146 -14.91 -2.92 1.40
N PRO A 147 -13.59 -2.81 1.64
CA PRO A 147 -12.69 -3.86 2.12
C PRO A 147 -12.83 -4.12 3.64
N GLN A 148 -12.75 -5.39 4.03
CA GLN A 148 -12.77 -5.85 5.43
C GLN A 148 -11.71 -6.96 5.60
N ASN A 149 -10.98 -6.95 6.71
CA ASN A 149 -9.97 -7.97 7.01
C ASN A 149 -10.12 -8.50 8.44
N PHE A 150 -9.57 -9.69 8.65
CA PHE A 150 -9.52 -10.37 9.93
C PHE A 150 -8.12 -10.92 10.11
N LEU A 151 -7.55 -10.74 11.30
CA LEU A 151 -6.33 -11.42 11.70
C LEU A 151 -6.73 -12.60 12.58
N LEU A 152 -6.32 -13.80 12.18
CA LEU A 152 -6.59 -15.03 12.90
C LEU A 152 -5.29 -15.56 13.50
N ASP A 153 -5.39 -16.14 14.69
CA ASP A 153 -4.30 -16.93 15.26
C ASP A 153 -4.23 -18.34 14.60
N PRO A 154 -3.18 -19.15 14.89
CA PRO A 154 -3.05 -20.50 14.33
C PRO A 154 -4.19 -21.47 14.70
N ASN A 155 -5.00 -21.16 15.72
CA ASN A 155 -6.17 -21.96 16.12
C ASN A 155 -7.45 -21.49 15.41
N GLY A 156 -7.35 -20.50 14.52
CA GLY A 156 -8.48 -19.92 13.80
C GLY A 156 -9.29 -18.89 14.60
N LYS A 157 -8.81 -18.45 15.76
CA LYS A 157 -9.48 -17.42 16.55
C LYS A 157 -9.19 -16.05 15.94
N ILE A 158 -10.23 -15.24 15.73
CA ILE A 158 -10.07 -13.86 15.31
C ILE A 158 -9.48 -13.04 16.47
N ILE A 159 -8.29 -12.50 16.27
CA ILE A 159 -7.55 -11.68 17.24
C ILE A 159 -7.52 -10.19 16.90
N ALA A 160 -7.87 -9.82 15.66
CA ALA A 160 -8.10 -8.43 15.26
C ALA A 160 -8.97 -8.34 13.99
N LYS A 161 -9.54 -7.16 13.72
CA LYS A 161 -10.38 -6.87 12.55
C LYS A 161 -10.06 -5.50 11.97
N ASN A 162 -10.22 -5.34 10.66
CA ASN A 162 -10.12 -4.07 9.95
C ASN A 162 -8.80 -3.31 10.14
N LEU A 163 -7.70 -4.03 10.34
CA LEU A 163 -6.37 -3.46 10.51
C LEU A 163 -5.89 -2.80 9.23
N ARG A 164 -5.36 -1.57 9.32
CA ARG A 164 -4.84 -0.80 8.18
C ARG A 164 -3.71 0.11 8.63
N GLY A 165 -2.76 0.40 7.74
CA GLY A 165 -1.64 1.30 8.02
C GLY A 165 -0.93 0.90 9.32
N ASP A 166 -0.69 1.90 10.16
CA ASP A 166 0.01 1.77 11.43
C ASP A 166 -0.63 0.73 12.38
N ASP A 167 -1.97 0.62 12.43
CA ASP A 167 -2.66 -0.36 13.28
C ASP A 167 -2.32 -1.81 12.90
N LEU A 168 -2.17 -2.08 11.60
CA LEU A 168 -1.77 -3.41 11.12
C LEU A 168 -0.35 -3.71 11.53
N GLU A 169 0.53 -2.73 11.38
CA GLU A 169 1.93 -2.88 11.72
C GLU A 169 2.12 -3.10 13.22
N ASP A 170 1.56 -2.24 14.05
CA ASP A 170 1.69 -2.34 15.50
C ASP A 170 1.18 -3.70 15.99
N LYS A 171 0.10 -4.21 15.40
CA LYS A 171 -0.40 -5.55 15.75
C LYS A 171 0.52 -6.68 15.29
N LEU A 172 1.15 -6.56 14.12
CA LEU A 172 2.11 -7.56 13.65
C LEU A 172 3.43 -7.50 14.45
N GLU A 173 3.91 -6.31 14.82
CA GLU A 173 5.05 -6.13 15.72
C GLU A 173 4.78 -6.75 17.10
N GLU A 174 3.56 -6.58 17.65
CA GLU A 174 3.16 -7.19 18.92
C GLU A 174 3.29 -8.73 18.87
N LEU A 175 2.91 -9.34 17.74
CA LEU A 175 2.87 -10.79 17.59
C LEU A 175 4.21 -11.42 17.21
N PHE A 176 5.02 -10.72 16.42
CA PHE A 176 6.24 -11.26 15.82
C PHE A 176 7.53 -10.58 16.30
N GLY A 177 7.40 -9.58 17.18
CA GLY A 177 8.49 -8.75 17.67
C GLY A 177 8.76 -7.53 16.79
N LYS A 178 9.39 -6.51 17.39
CA LYS A 178 9.89 -5.34 16.68
C LYS A 178 11.00 -5.74 15.72
N ILE A 179 11.06 -5.03 14.61
CA ILE A 179 12.09 -5.13 13.58
C ILE A 179 13.13 -4.05 13.83
#